data_AF-A0AAJ2FTM0-F1
#
_entry.id   AF-A0AAJ2FTM0-F1
#
_cell.length_a   1.000
_cell.length_b   1.000
_cell.length_c   1.000
_cell.angle_alpha   90.00
_cell.angle_beta   90.00
_cell.angle_gamma   90.00
#
_symmetry.space_group_name_H-M   'P 1'
#
loop_
_entity.id
_entity.type
_entity.pdbx_description
1 polymer ?
#
loop_
_entity_poly.entity_id
_entity_poly.type
_entity_poly.pdbx_seq_one_letter_code
_entity_poly.pdbx_strand_id
1 'polypeptide(L)' 'MDSYPRWVRLTHWLNALAVLVMVTSGWRIYNASPIFVFSFPKSTTLGGWLGGALQWHFAAMWFLAINGMTYLLIN' A
#
# COMPACT_ATOMS: atom_id res chain seq x y z
N MET A 1 -25.50 -21.49 -3.20
CA MET A 1 -24.73 -20.46 -2.49
C MET A 1 -23.72 -19.93 -3.48
N ASP A 2 -24.11 -18.93 -4.27
CA ASP A 2 -23.23 -18.40 -5.31
C ASP A 2 -22.02 -17.75 -4.67
N SER A 3 -20.89 -18.41 -4.90
CA SER A 3 -19.59 -18.00 -4.44
C SER A 3 -19.35 -16.55 -4.88
N TYR A 4 -19.01 -15.68 -3.94
CA TYR A 4 -18.63 -14.28 -4.18
C TYR A 4 -17.85 -14.11 -5.49
N PRO A 5 -18.12 -13.07 -6.31
CA PRO A 5 -17.50 -12.94 -7.62
C PRO A 5 -15.98 -13.10 -7.54
N ARG A 6 -15.40 -14.00 -8.35
CA ARG A 6 -13.96 -14.31 -8.32
C ARG A 6 -13.10 -13.05 -8.48
N TRP A 7 -13.58 -12.07 -9.24
CA TRP A 7 -12.90 -10.80 -9.47
C TRP A 7 -12.84 -9.90 -8.21
N VAL A 8 -13.88 -9.92 -7.36
CA VAL A 8 -13.90 -9.16 -6.08
C VAL A 8 -12.85 -9.71 -5.12
N ARG A 9 -12.69 -11.04 -5.07
CA ARG A 9 -11.61 -11.66 -4.27
C ARG A 9 -10.23 -11.28 -4.78
N LEU A 10 -10.03 -11.27 -6.10
CA LEU A 10 -8.76 -10.89 -6.70
C LEU A 10 -8.39 -9.44 -6.35
N THR A 11 -9.31 -8.50 -6.58
CA THR A 11 -9.10 -7.08 -6.27
C THR A 11 -8.89 -6.85 -4.78
N HIS A 12 -9.58 -7.59 -3.91
CA HIS A 12 -9.32 -7.56 -2.47
C HIS A 12 -7.88 -7.95 -2.10
N TRP A 13 -7.37 -9.07 -2.64
CA TRP A 13 -5.99 -9.49 -2.37
C TRP A 13 -4.96 -8.54 -2.95
N LEU A 14 -5.24 -7.94 -4.11
CA LEU A 14 -4.41 -6.88 -4.69
C LEU A 14 -4.39 -5.62 -3.81
N ASN A 15 -5.53 -5.23 -3.23
CA ASN A 15 -5.60 -4.13 -2.28
C ASN A 15 -4.81 -4.44 -1.00
N ALA A 16 -4.93 -5.67 -0.47
CA ALA A 16 -4.15 -6.09 0.70
C ALA A 16 -2.64 -5.98 0.44
N LEU A 17 -2.18 -6.41 -0.74
CA LEU A 17 -0.78 -6.25 -1.14
C LEU A 17 -0.38 -4.77 -1.25
N ALA A 18 -1.24 -3.92 -1.83
CA ALA A 18 -0.99 -2.49 -1.93
C ALA A 18 -0.85 -1.83 -0.55
N VAL A 19 -1.70 -2.21 0.41
CA VAL A 19 -1.59 -1.73 1.80
C VAL A 19 -0.27 -2.16 2.44
N LEU A 20 0.20 -3.39 2.22
CA LEU A 20 1.51 -3.82 2.73
C LEU A 20 2.67 -2.99 2.16
N VAL A 21 2.60 -2.66 0.87
CA VAL A 21 3.58 -1.77 0.22
C VAL A 21 3.51 -0.35 0.83
N MET A 22 2.31 0.19 1.06
CA MET A 22 2.15 1.50 1.69
C MET A 22 2.67 1.53 3.13
N VAL A 23 2.45 0.47 3.91
CA VAL A 23 2.93 0.38 5.30
C VAL A 23 4.46 0.32 5.35
N THR A 24 5.06 -0.58 4.56
CA THR A 24 6.52 -0.78 4.56
C THR A 24 7.27 0.44 3.99
N SER A 25 6.72 1.12 2.99
CA SER A 25 7.26 2.40 2.50
C SER A 25 6.96 3.56 3.48
N GLY A 26 5.78 3.58 4.09
CA GLY A 26 5.33 4.58 5.05
C GLY A 26 6.19 4.63 6.32
N TRP A 27 6.63 3.47 6.81
CA TRP A 27 7.60 3.40 7.91
C TRP A 27 8.91 4.12 7.60
N ARG A 28 9.36 4.12 6.35
CA ARG A 28 10.55 4.87 5.95
C ARG A 28 10.33 6.37 5.89
N ILE A 29 9.15 6.77 5.41
CA ILE A 29 8.72 8.18 5.38
C ILE A 29 8.62 8.71 6.82
N TYR A 30 8.02 7.93 7.72
CA TYR A 30 7.99 8.22 9.15
C TYR A 30 9.40 8.35 9.75
N ASN A 31 10.32 7.41 9.44
CA ASN A 31 11.70 7.51 9.93
C ASN A 31 12.45 8.76 9.45
N ALA A 32 12.03 9.40 8.36
CA ALA A 32 12.63 10.65 7.88
C ALA A 32 12.12 11.90 8.64
N SER A 33 10.94 11.81 9.27
CA SER A 33 10.39 12.84 10.15
C SER A 33 9.66 12.16 11.32
N PRO A 34 10.40 11.57 12.27
CA PRO A 34 9.81 10.76 13.33
C PRO A 34 9.06 11.63 14.33
N ILE A 35 7.82 11.23 14.64
CA ILE A 35 6.97 11.91 15.61
C ILE A 35 7.12 11.28 17.00
N PHE A 36 7.38 9.98 17.06
CA PHE A 36 7.67 9.24 18.29
C PHE A 36 9.15 8.84 18.36
N VAL A 37 9.60 8.46 19.55
CA VAL A 37 11.01 8.12 19.84
C VAL A 37 11.48 6.76 19.30
N PHE A 38 10.64 6.04 18.55
CA PHE A 38 11.02 4.78 17.92
C PHE A 38 11.21 4.95 16.41
N SER A 39 12.01 4.08 15.81
CA SER A 39 12.24 4.00 14.36
C SER A 39 12.19 2.56 13.89
N PHE A 40 11.84 2.37 12.61
CA PHE A 40 11.77 1.05 12.00
C PHE A 40 13.10 0.66 11.32
N PRO A 41 13.54 -0.61 11.39
CA PRO A 41 14.74 -1.07 10.70
C PRO A 41 14.69 -0.84 9.19
N LYS A 42 15.81 -0.47 8.57
CA LYS A 42 15.86 -0.27 7.11
C LYS A 42 15.50 -1.54 6.32
N SER A 43 15.77 -2.72 6.86
CA SER A 43 15.49 -4.02 6.24
C SER A 43 13.99 -4.33 6.13
N THR A 44 13.16 -3.78 7.02
CA THR A 44 11.69 -3.94 6.97
C THR A 44 11.00 -2.83 6.20
N THR A 45 11.74 -1.79 5.82
CA THR A 45 11.21 -0.66 5.05
C THR A 45 11.44 -0.82 3.55
N LEU A 46 10.48 -0.40 2.74
CA LEU A 46 10.58 -0.43 1.28
C LEU A 46 11.11 0.90 0.72
N GLY A 47 11.89 0.84 -0.37
CA GLY A 47 12.30 2.01 -1.15
C GLY A 47 13.75 2.46 -1.00
N GLY A 48 14.52 1.89 -0.07
CA GLY A 48 15.99 2.07 0.04
C GLY A 48 16.49 3.46 0.48
N TRP A 49 15.82 4.53 0.05
CA TRP A 49 16.05 5.94 0.37
C TRP A 49 14.70 6.68 0.44
N LEU A 50 14.67 7.97 0.81
CA LEU A 50 13.41 8.70 1.04
C LEU A 50 12.54 8.83 -0.22
N GLY A 51 13.11 9.26 -1.35
CA GLY A 51 12.33 9.40 -2.59
C GLY A 51 11.89 8.06 -3.17
N GLY A 52 12.67 6.99 -3.00
CA GLY A 52 12.25 5.64 -3.37
C GLY A 52 11.07 5.16 -2.52
N ALA A 53 11.06 5.46 -1.22
CA ALA A 53 9.91 5.18 -0.36
C ALA A 53 8.67 5.96 -0.81
N LEU A 54 8.81 7.25 -1.13
CA LEU A 54 7.72 8.07 -1.67
C LEU A 54 7.16 7.51 -2.99
N GLN A 55 8.03 7.10 -3.92
CA GLN A 55 7.63 6.50 -5.19
C GLN A 55 6.77 5.24 -4.97
N TRP A 56 7.24 4.30 -4.14
CA TRP A 56 6.47 3.09 -3.83
C TRP A 56 5.16 3.38 -3.09
N HIS A 57 5.17 4.37 -2.19
CA HIS A 57 3.98 4.76 -1.45
C HIS A 57 2.90 5.32 -2.38
N PHE A 58 3.25 6.29 -3.24
CA PHE A 58 2.30 6.87 -4.19
C PHE A 58 1.86 5.86 -5.26
N ALA A 59 2.76 4.98 -5.73
CA ALA A 59 2.38 3.92 -6.66
C ALA A 59 1.29 3.01 -6.07
N ALA A 60 1.46 2.56 -4.83
CA ALA A 60 0.47 1.74 -4.13
C ALA A 60 -0.83 2.51 -3.82
N MET A 61 -0.73 3.80 -3.44
CA MET A 61 -1.89 4.66 -3.22
C MET A 61 -2.75 4.81 -4.48
N TRP A 62 -2.12 5.12 -5.62
CA TRP A 62 -2.83 5.22 -6.91
C TRP A 62 -3.42 3.89 -7.34
N PHE A 63 -2.70 2.79 -7.16
CA PHE A 63 -3.21 1.45 -7.43
C PHE A 63 -4.46 1.12 -6.59
N LEU A 64 -4.45 1.45 -5.29
CA LEU A 64 -5.59 1.26 -4.40
C LEU A 64 -6.77 2.17 -4.79
N ALA A 65 -6.51 3.43 -5.13
CA ALA A 65 -7.54 4.36 -5.59
C ALA A 65 -8.21 3.89 -6.89
N ILE A 66 -7.44 3.40 -7.87
CA ILE A 66 -7.96 2.87 -9.13
C ILE A 66 -8.76 1.59 -8.90
N ASN A 67 -8.30 0.67 -8.02
CA ASN A 67 -9.07 -0.53 -7.68
C ASN A 67 -10.38 -0.17 -6.98
N GLY A 68 -10.38 0.78 -6.05
CA GLY A 68 -11.58 1.28 -5.39
C GLY A 68 -12.55 1.94 -6.38
N MET A 69 -12.05 2.77 -7.29
CA MET A 69 -12.86 3.41 -8.33
C MET A 69 -13.48 2.37 -9.27
N THR A 70 -12.67 1.41 -9.74
CA THR A 70 -13.14 0.29 -10.59
C THR A 70 -14.24 -0.50 -9.89
N TYR A 71 -14.08 -0.77 -8.59
CA TYR A 71 -15.09 -1.45 -7.80
C TYR A 71 -16.41 -0.67 -7.76
N LEU A 72 -16.37 0.66 -7.55
CA LEU A 72 -17.57 1.50 -7.51
C LEU A 72 -18.24 1.68 -8.87
N LEU A 73 -17.49 1.58 -9.98
CA LEU A 73 -18.02 1.76 -11.33
C LEU A 73 -18.61 0.48 -11.94
N ILE A 74 -18.13 -0.69 -11.52
CA ILE A 74 -18.47 -2.00 -12.12
C ILE A 74 -19.42 -2.83 -11.23
N ASN A 75 -19.62 -2.40 -9.98
CA ASN A 75 -20.53 -3.03 -9.02
C ASN A 75 -21.82 -2.21 -8.87
#